data_AF-A0A2I0JAL4-F1
#
_entry.id   AF-A0A2I0JAL4-F1
#
_cell.length_a   1.000
_cell.length_b   1.000
_cell.length_c   1.000
_cell.angle_alpha   90.00
_cell.angle_beta   90.00
_cell.angle_gamma   90.00
#
_symmetry.space_group_name_H-M   'P 1'
#
loop_
_entity.id
_entity.type
_entity.pdbx_description
1 polymer ?
#
loop_
_entity_poly.entity_id
_entity_poly.type
_entity_poly.pdbx_seq_one_letter_code
_entity_poly.pdbx_strand_id
1 'polypeptide(L)'
;MELIKKRLKENGIFVPSRLKVFKMKKRFMAGPFEIEPIRVTHSIPDCCGLVLRCTDGTILHTGDWKIDESPLDGNVFDRESLEELSKEGVTLMMSDSTNVLSPGRTVSEAVVADSLIRHISEAKGRVITTQFASNIHRLGSIKTAADLTGRKMVLVGMSLRTYLDAAWKDGKGSIDPSTLVL
;
A
#
# COMPACT_ATOMS: atom_id res chain seq x y z
N MET A 1 -4.54 5.31 9.02
CA MET A 1 -5.86 5.83 9.48
C MET A 1 -6.18 7.21 8.90
N GLU A 2 -5.17 8.01 8.57
CA GLU A 2 -5.34 9.44 8.26
C GLU A 2 -6.22 9.71 7.02
N LEU A 3 -6.21 8.85 6.00
CA LEU A 3 -7.04 9.01 4.79
C LEU A 3 -8.55 8.94 5.10
N ILE A 4 -8.98 7.90 5.83
CA ILE A 4 -10.40 7.73 6.22
C ILE A 4 -10.82 8.89 7.14
N LYS A 5 -9.99 9.23 8.12
CA LYS A 5 -10.25 10.33 9.05
C LYS A 5 -10.42 11.67 8.32
N LYS A 6 -9.55 11.97 7.34
CA LYS A 6 -9.68 13.17 6.49
C LYS A 6 -11.01 13.15 5.74
N ARG A 7 -11.34 12.04 5.08
CA ARG A 7 -12.59 11.91 4.31
C ARG A 7 -13.84 12.08 5.18
N LEU A 8 -13.86 11.49 6.38
CA LEU A 8 -14.99 11.65 7.30
C LEU A 8 -15.13 13.08 7.82
N LYS A 9 -14.02 13.79 8.05
CA LYS A 9 -14.03 15.20 8.46
C LYS A 9 -14.54 16.11 7.36
N GLU A 10 -14.09 15.89 6.12
CA GLU A 10 -14.56 16.63 4.93
C GLU A 10 -16.08 16.52 4.75
N ASN A 11 -16.67 15.39 5.14
CA ASN A 11 -18.11 15.15 5.03
C ASN A 11 -18.89 15.47 6.31
N GLY A 12 -18.25 16.03 7.35
CA GLY A 12 -18.91 16.41 8.60
C GLY A 12 -19.43 15.25 9.47
N ILE A 13 -19.01 14.01 9.18
CA ILE A 13 -19.48 12.78 9.86
C ILE A 13 -18.39 12.10 10.70
N PHE A 14 -17.32 12.83 11.02
CA PHE A 14 -16.22 12.29 11.78
C PHE A 14 -16.60 12.09 13.26
N VAL A 15 -16.64 10.83 13.67
CA VAL A 15 -16.83 10.43 15.06
C VAL A 15 -15.65 9.56 15.49
N PRO A 16 -14.73 10.04 16.35
CA PRO A 16 -13.52 9.31 16.73
C PRO A 16 -13.77 7.89 17.23
N SER A 17 -14.84 7.67 18.01
CA SER A 17 -15.16 6.37 18.61
C SER A 17 -15.55 5.28 17.58
N ARG A 18 -15.90 5.69 16.35
CA ARG A 18 -16.26 4.78 15.25
C ARG A 18 -15.04 4.24 14.48
N LEU A 19 -13.86 4.81 14.67
CA LEU A 19 -12.63 4.29 14.06
C LEU A 19 -12.00 3.26 14.98
N LYS A 20 -11.76 2.06 14.42
CA LYS A 20 -11.08 0.97 15.11
C LYS A 20 -9.84 0.60 14.31
N VAL A 21 -8.70 0.62 14.99
CA VAL A 21 -7.42 0.21 14.41
C VAL A 21 -7.16 -1.23 14.84
N PHE A 22 -6.87 -2.09 13.87
CA PHE A 22 -6.40 -3.45 14.11
C PHE A 22 -4.91 -3.55 13.78
N LYS A 23 -4.28 -4.65 14.19
CA LYS A 23 -2.89 -4.96 13.88
C LYS A 23 -2.84 -6.22 13.03
N MET A 24 -1.86 -6.30 12.12
CA MET A 24 -1.58 -7.53 11.37
C MET A 24 -1.33 -8.69 12.34
N LYS A 25 -1.78 -9.89 11.96
CA LYS A 25 -1.71 -11.13 12.75
C LYS A 25 -2.37 -11.06 14.13
N LYS A 26 -3.14 -9.99 14.42
CA LYS A 26 -3.88 -9.88 15.68
C LYS A 26 -5.37 -10.13 15.42
N ARG A 27 -5.85 -11.23 16.00
CA ARG A 27 -7.26 -11.61 15.94
C ARG A 27 -8.16 -10.65 16.71
N PHE A 28 -9.35 -10.39 16.19
CA PHE A 28 -10.40 -9.63 16.87
C PHE A 28 -11.78 -10.11 16.46
N MET A 29 -12.76 -9.90 17.33
CA MET A 29 -14.16 -10.24 17.04
C MET A 29 -14.88 -9.10 16.32
N ALA A 30 -15.63 -9.44 15.28
CA ALA A 30 -16.55 -8.53 14.63
C ALA A 30 -17.86 -9.27 14.30
N GLY A 31 -18.87 -9.10 15.15
CA GLY A 31 -20.11 -9.87 15.05
C GLY A 31 -19.83 -11.38 15.20
N PRO A 32 -20.28 -12.23 14.28
CA PRO A 32 -20.09 -13.68 14.37
C PRO A 32 -18.70 -14.16 13.89
N PHE A 33 -17.83 -13.25 13.44
CA PHE A 33 -16.53 -13.60 12.87
C PHE A 33 -15.39 -13.32 13.84
N GLU A 34 -14.49 -14.29 14.00
CA GLU A 34 -13.11 -14.03 14.42
C GLU A 34 -12.31 -13.64 13.19
N ILE A 35 -11.80 -12.40 13.16
CA ILE A 35 -11.09 -11.83 12.02
C ILE A 35 -9.60 -11.77 12.32
N GLU A 36 -8.78 -12.24 11.38
CA GLU A 36 -7.33 -12.12 11.40
C GLU A 36 -6.82 -11.40 10.14
N PRO A 37 -6.25 -10.19 10.26
CA PRO A 37 -5.62 -9.51 9.14
C PRO A 37 -4.26 -10.12 8.83
N ILE A 38 -4.04 -10.50 7.57
CA ILE A 38 -2.75 -10.99 7.07
C ILE A 38 -2.18 -9.98 6.08
N ARG A 39 -0.86 -9.79 6.09
CA ARG A 39 -0.25 -8.79 5.20
C ARG A 39 -0.27 -9.28 3.76
N VAL A 40 -0.61 -8.37 2.84
CA VAL A 40 -0.40 -8.55 1.40
C VAL A 40 0.39 -7.38 0.84
N THR A 41 1.09 -7.58 -0.26
CA THR A 41 1.76 -6.49 -0.97
C THR A 41 0.84 -5.91 -2.03
N HIS A 42 0.82 -4.58 -2.16
CA HIS A 42 0.05 -3.87 -3.18
C HIS A 42 0.66 -2.47 -3.43
N SER A 43 -0.04 -1.60 -4.16
CA SER A 43 0.46 -0.26 -4.53
C SER A 43 0.30 0.82 -3.45
N ILE A 44 -0.13 0.49 -2.23
CA ILE A 44 -0.21 1.40 -1.09
C ILE A 44 0.27 0.68 0.19
N PRO A 45 0.90 1.37 1.15
CA PRO A 45 1.34 0.75 2.40
C PRO A 45 0.21 0.11 3.22
N ASP A 46 0.57 -0.81 4.11
CA ASP A 46 -0.31 -1.44 5.10
C ASP A 46 -1.54 -2.18 4.52
N CYS A 47 -1.42 -2.70 3.29
CA CYS A 47 -2.46 -3.56 2.72
C CYS A 47 -2.56 -4.90 3.45
N CYS A 48 -3.79 -5.40 3.59
CA CYS A 48 -4.07 -6.71 4.17
C CYS A 48 -5.17 -7.45 3.44
N GLY A 49 -5.03 -8.78 3.43
CA GLY A 49 -6.16 -9.69 3.34
C GLY A 49 -6.76 -9.92 4.72
N LEU A 50 -8.00 -10.42 4.74
CA LEU A 50 -8.71 -10.77 5.97
C LEU A 50 -9.06 -12.25 5.93
N VAL A 51 -8.69 -12.96 6.99
CA VAL A 51 -9.21 -14.29 7.30
C VAL A 51 -10.40 -14.10 8.24
N LEU A 52 -11.57 -14.61 7.85
CA LEU A 52 -12.79 -14.55 8.64
C LEU A 52 -13.18 -15.98 9.02
N ARG A 53 -13.18 -16.27 10.32
CA ARG A 53 -13.55 -17.59 10.86
C ARG A 53 -14.90 -17.51 11.52
N CYS A 54 -15.79 -18.43 11.18
CA CYS A 54 -17.08 -18.62 11.85
C CYS A 54 -17.43 -20.11 11.96
N THR A 55 -18.61 -20.42 12.50
CA THR A 55 -19.11 -21.79 12.68
C THR A 55 -19.26 -22.56 11.38
N ASP A 56 -19.47 -21.88 10.26
CA ASP A 56 -19.68 -22.48 8.94
C ASP A 56 -18.36 -22.63 8.13
N GLY A 57 -17.24 -22.22 8.71
CA GLY A 57 -15.90 -22.39 8.16
C GLY A 57 -15.13 -21.07 8.00
N THR A 58 -14.10 -21.11 7.16
CA THR A 58 -13.10 -20.05 7.04
C THR A 58 -13.18 -19.39 5.66
N ILE A 59 -13.28 -18.06 5.64
CA ILE A 59 -13.29 -17.25 4.42
C ILE A 59 -11.98 -16.47 4.36
N LEU A 60 -11.29 -16.53 3.22
CA LEU A 60 -10.16 -15.65 2.91
C LEU A 60 -10.62 -14.57 1.92
N HIS A 61 -10.61 -13.30 2.34
CA HIS A 61 -10.74 -12.16 1.44
C HIS A 61 -9.34 -11.58 1.19
N THR A 62 -8.80 -11.67 -0.02
CA THR A 62 -7.42 -11.22 -0.28
C THR A 62 -7.27 -9.71 -0.20
N GLY A 63 -8.35 -8.98 -0.50
CA GLY A 63 -8.25 -7.58 -0.87
C GLY A 63 -7.55 -7.46 -2.23
N ASP A 64 -7.13 -6.25 -2.59
CA ASP A 64 -6.28 -6.05 -3.76
C ASP A 64 -4.85 -6.43 -3.39
N TRP A 65 -4.23 -7.28 -4.21
CA TRP A 65 -2.94 -7.84 -3.85
C TRP A 65 -2.09 -8.17 -5.07
N LYS A 66 -0.78 -8.24 -4.83
CA LYS A 66 0.23 -8.86 -5.69
C LYS A 66 1.19 -9.62 -4.80
N ILE A 67 2.05 -10.44 -5.40
CA ILE A 67 3.20 -11.03 -4.71
C ILE A 67 4.43 -10.20 -5.11
N ASP A 68 4.96 -9.43 -4.17
CA ASP A 68 6.22 -8.71 -4.29
C ASP A 68 7.21 -9.24 -3.24
N GLU A 69 8.31 -9.84 -3.72
CA GLU A 69 9.34 -10.47 -2.88
C GLU A 69 10.48 -9.49 -2.54
N SER A 70 10.43 -8.27 -3.07
CA SER A 70 11.40 -7.21 -2.80
C SER A 70 10.74 -5.82 -2.73
N PRO A 71 9.67 -5.64 -1.93
CA PRO A 71 9.01 -4.34 -1.82
C PRO A 71 9.95 -3.32 -1.17
N LEU A 72 9.78 -2.06 -1.55
CA LEU A 72 10.65 -0.96 -1.13
C LEU A 72 10.57 -0.64 0.38
N ASP A 73 9.51 -1.07 1.06
CA ASP A 73 9.37 -0.90 2.51
C ASP A 73 9.98 -2.06 3.33
N GLY A 74 10.59 -3.04 2.66
CA GLY A 74 11.19 -4.22 3.27
C GLY A 74 10.20 -5.23 3.85
N ASN A 75 8.90 -4.90 3.86
CA ASN A 75 7.87 -5.75 4.45
C ASN A 75 7.27 -6.62 3.34
N VAL A 76 7.87 -7.80 3.15
CA VAL A 76 7.50 -8.75 2.10
C VAL A 76 6.07 -9.28 2.23
N PHE A 77 5.59 -9.88 1.14
CA PHE A 77 4.34 -10.64 1.13
C PHE A 77 4.39 -11.78 2.16
N ASP A 78 3.32 -11.92 2.97
CA ASP A 78 3.26 -12.84 4.10
C ASP A 78 2.85 -14.25 3.66
N ARG A 79 3.78 -14.91 2.96
CA ARG A 79 3.56 -16.26 2.42
C ARG A 79 3.31 -17.28 3.54
N GLU A 80 4.03 -17.17 4.65
CA GLU A 80 3.94 -18.09 5.78
C GLU A 80 2.52 -18.14 6.34
N SER A 81 1.87 -17.00 6.57
CA SER A 81 0.50 -16.98 7.08
C SER A 81 -0.52 -17.62 6.12
N LEU A 82 -0.29 -17.54 4.79
CA LEU A 82 -1.14 -18.26 3.83
C LEU A 82 -0.88 -19.77 3.82
N GLU A 83 0.36 -20.19 3.99
CA GLU A 83 0.72 -21.61 4.11
C GLU A 83 0.13 -22.21 5.39
N GLU A 84 0.16 -21.49 6.51
CA GLU A 84 -0.52 -21.88 7.75
C GLU A 84 -2.03 -21.95 7.58
N LEU A 85 -2.63 -20.92 6.97
CA LEU A 85 -4.07 -20.90 6.69
C LEU A 85 -4.51 -22.07 5.79
N SER A 86 -3.67 -22.48 4.83
CA SER A 86 -3.97 -23.62 3.96
C SER A 86 -4.09 -24.94 4.74
N LYS A 87 -3.36 -25.09 5.85
CA LYS A 87 -3.42 -26.26 6.74
C LYS A 87 -4.68 -26.25 7.61
N GLU A 88 -5.20 -25.07 7.93
CA GLU A 88 -6.46 -24.90 8.67
C GLU A 88 -7.68 -25.28 7.82
N GLY A 89 -7.59 -25.05 6.50
CA GLY A 89 -8.68 -25.24 5.55
C GLY A 89 -9.46 -23.96 5.30
N VAL A 90 -9.71 -23.65 4.02
CA VAL A 90 -10.45 -22.46 3.58
C VAL A 90 -11.67 -22.90 2.80
N THR A 91 -12.86 -22.52 3.28
CA THR A 91 -14.14 -22.83 2.65
C THR A 91 -14.36 -21.98 1.40
N LEU A 92 -14.03 -20.70 1.47
CA LEU A 92 -14.20 -19.74 0.38
C LEU A 92 -13.01 -18.79 0.32
N MET A 93 -12.43 -18.63 -0.87
CA MET A 93 -11.47 -17.58 -1.17
C MET A 93 -12.10 -16.57 -2.13
N MET A 94 -12.14 -15.31 -1.72
CA MET A 94 -12.54 -14.19 -2.56
C MET A 94 -11.27 -13.43 -2.95
N SER A 95 -10.86 -13.59 -4.21
CA SER A 95 -9.60 -13.06 -4.72
C SER A 95 -9.77 -11.93 -5.74
N ASP A 96 -8.87 -10.96 -5.69
CA ASP A 96 -8.73 -9.93 -6.71
C ASP A 96 -8.48 -10.55 -8.10
N SER A 97 -9.30 -10.16 -9.06
CA SER A 97 -9.27 -10.64 -10.45
C SER A 97 -8.83 -9.56 -11.45
N THR A 98 -8.43 -8.37 -10.97
CA THR A 98 -8.15 -7.18 -11.80
C THR A 98 -7.13 -7.46 -12.92
N ASN A 99 -6.10 -8.26 -12.65
CA ASN A 99 -5.01 -8.55 -13.57
C ASN A 99 -5.00 -10.00 -14.11
N VAL A 100 -6.10 -10.75 -13.99
CA VAL A 100 -6.12 -12.18 -14.37
C VAL A 100 -5.84 -12.44 -15.86
N LEU A 101 -6.11 -11.46 -16.73
CA LEU A 101 -5.84 -11.56 -18.17
C LEU A 101 -4.39 -11.23 -18.55
N SER A 102 -3.58 -10.74 -17.61
CA SER A 102 -2.18 -10.39 -17.83
C SER A 102 -1.30 -11.59 -17.49
N PRO A 103 -0.70 -12.29 -18.48
CA PRO A 103 0.12 -13.45 -18.21
C PRO A 103 1.43 -13.08 -17.50
N GLY A 104 1.97 -14.03 -16.74
CA GLY A 104 3.25 -13.87 -16.06
C GLY A 104 3.13 -13.30 -14.65
N ARG A 105 4.18 -12.59 -14.22
CA ARG A 105 4.28 -12.05 -12.86
C ARG A 105 4.39 -10.53 -12.90
N THR A 106 3.70 -9.87 -11.99
CA THR A 106 3.90 -8.44 -11.74
C THR A 106 5.33 -8.19 -11.31
N VAL A 107 5.99 -7.21 -11.94
CA VAL A 107 7.35 -6.81 -11.56
C VAL A 107 7.36 -6.17 -10.17
N SER A 108 8.44 -6.41 -9.43
CA SER A 108 8.65 -5.78 -8.13
C SER A 108 8.78 -4.26 -8.27
N GLU A 109 8.32 -3.55 -7.25
CA GLU A 109 8.51 -2.10 -7.18
C GLU A 109 9.99 -1.69 -7.14
N ALA A 110 10.89 -2.56 -6.65
CA ALA A 110 12.34 -2.34 -6.69
C ALA A 110 12.88 -2.21 -8.13
N VAL A 111 12.43 -3.08 -9.03
CA VAL A 111 12.82 -3.02 -10.46
C VAL A 111 12.34 -1.73 -11.09
N VAL A 112 11.16 -1.25 -10.69
CA VAL A 112 10.64 0.03 -11.17
C VAL A 112 11.47 1.20 -10.64
N ALA A 113 11.93 1.14 -9.38
CA ALA A 113 12.81 2.15 -8.80
C ALA A 113 14.13 2.26 -9.58
N ASP A 114 14.76 1.14 -9.93
CA ASP A 114 15.99 1.12 -10.73
C ASP A 114 15.78 1.74 -12.12
N SER A 115 14.67 1.40 -12.76
CA SER A 115 14.29 1.96 -14.06
C SER A 115 14.09 3.48 -13.98
N LEU A 116 13.43 3.97 -12.93
CA LEU A 116 13.25 5.40 -12.69
C LEU A 116 14.59 6.12 -12.50
N ILE A 117 15.49 5.57 -11.69
CA ILE A 117 16.83 6.14 -11.48
C ILE A 117 17.56 6.28 -12.82
N ARG A 118 17.58 5.22 -13.63
CA ARG A 118 18.22 5.23 -14.95
C ARG A 118 17.65 6.35 -15.84
N HIS A 119 16.34 6.35 -16.05
CA HIS A 119 15.70 7.28 -16.98
C HIS A 119 15.76 8.74 -16.50
N ILE A 120 15.67 9.00 -15.20
CA ILE A 120 15.79 10.36 -14.63
C ILE A 120 17.24 10.87 -14.74
N SER A 121 18.23 9.98 -14.59
CA SER A 121 19.66 10.32 -14.71
C SER A 121 20.07 10.64 -16.15
N GLU A 122 19.54 9.90 -17.13
CA GLU A 122 19.83 10.11 -18.55
C GLU A 122 19.15 11.37 -19.13
N ALA A 123 18.08 11.85 -18.50
CA ALA A 123 17.33 13.00 -18.99
C ALA A 123 18.19 14.27 -18.96
N LYS A 124 18.25 15.02 -20.06
CA LYS A 124 18.99 16.29 -20.13
C LYS A 124 18.17 17.50 -19.64
N GLY A 125 16.84 17.40 -19.74
CA GLY A 125 15.91 18.50 -19.47
C GLY A 125 15.10 18.34 -18.19
N ARG A 126 13.94 19.00 -18.15
CA ARG A 126 12.92 18.80 -17.12
C ARG A 126 12.32 17.40 -17.27
N VAL A 127 12.14 16.71 -16.16
CA VAL A 127 11.43 15.42 -16.12
C VAL A 127 10.04 15.65 -15.55
N ILE A 128 9.02 15.10 -16.22
CA ILE A 128 7.63 15.10 -15.76
C ILE A 128 7.22 13.65 -15.58
N THR A 129 6.73 13.31 -14.40
CA THR A 129 6.21 11.97 -14.09
C THR A 129 4.72 12.05 -13.79
N THR A 130 3.97 11.07 -14.26
CA THR A 130 2.54 10.92 -13.98
C THR A 130 2.32 9.60 -13.25
N GLN A 131 1.58 9.63 -12.15
CA GLN A 131 1.36 8.45 -11.30
C GLN A 131 0.09 8.60 -10.46
N PHE A 132 -0.37 7.48 -9.89
CA PHE A 132 -1.40 7.50 -8.85
C PHE A 132 -0.84 8.06 -7.55
N ALA A 133 -1.59 8.96 -6.91
CA ALA A 133 -1.19 9.57 -5.64
C ALA A 133 -1.08 8.57 -4.48
N SER A 134 -1.81 7.46 -4.56
CA SER A 134 -1.79 6.38 -3.57
C SER A 134 -0.46 5.61 -3.54
N ASN A 135 0.32 5.62 -4.62
CA ASN A 135 1.58 4.90 -4.68
C ASN A 135 2.73 5.69 -4.05
N ILE A 136 2.76 5.72 -2.73
CA ILE A 136 3.78 6.42 -1.94
C ILE A 136 5.18 5.84 -2.16
N HIS A 137 5.31 4.53 -2.40
CA HIS A 137 6.59 3.91 -2.70
C HIS A 137 7.17 4.43 -4.01
N ARG A 138 6.34 4.55 -5.07
CA ARG A 138 6.72 5.15 -6.35
C ARG A 138 7.16 6.61 -6.20
N LEU A 139 6.43 7.37 -5.38
CA LEU A 139 6.79 8.75 -5.08
C LEU A 139 8.17 8.84 -4.42
N GLY A 140 8.45 7.92 -3.48
CA GLY A 140 9.76 7.74 -2.86
C GLY A 140 10.86 7.47 -3.89
N SER A 141 10.68 6.51 -4.80
CA SER A 141 11.66 6.21 -5.85
C SER A 141 11.98 7.41 -6.74
N ILE A 142 10.97 8.20 -7.09
CA ILE A 142 11.16 9.42 -7.89
C ILE A 142 11.96 10.46 -7.11
N LYS A 143 11.69 10.62 -5.81
CA LYS A 143 12.46 11.54 -4.95
C LYS A 143 13.92 11.09 -4.83
N THR A 144 14.17 9.80 -4.61
CA THR A 144 15.53 9.23 -4.57
C THR A 144 16.28 9.52 -5.87
N ALA A 145 15.66 9.26 -7.03
CA ALA A 145 16.26 9.55 -8.33
C ALA A 145 16.51 11.06 -8.55
N ALA A 146 15.60 11.92 -8.08
CA ALA A 146 15.79 13.36 -8.14
C ALA A 146 16.99 13.81 -7.29
N ASP A 147 17.11 13.30 -6.06
CA ASP A 147 18.21 13.65 -5.16
C ASP A 147 19.57 13.19 -5.72
N LEU A 148 19.65 11.96 -6.25
CA LEU A 148 20.86 11.42 -6.87
C LEU A 148 21.35 12.24 -8.07
N THR A 149 20.45 12.93 -8.75
CA THR A 149 20.74 13.73 -9.95
C THR A 149 20.80 15.23 -9.66
N GLY A 150 20.75 15.63 -8.39
CA GLY A 150 20.75 17.05 -7.98
C GLY A 150 19.49 17.82 -8.39
N ARG A 151 18.42 17.11 -8.77
CA ARG A 151 17.14 17.71 -9.19
C ARG A 151 16.28 18.04 -7.97
N LYS A 152 15.47 19.08 -8.11
CA LYS A 152 14.40 19.38 -7.16
C LYS A 152 13.09 18.76 -7.62
N MET A 153 12.34 18.19 -6.67
CA MET A 153 11.03 17.62 -6.93
C MET A 153 9.93 18.59 -6.50
N VAL A 154 8.93 18.79 -7.37
CA VAL A 154 7.73 19.59 -7.11
C VAL A 154 6.51 18.69 -7.29
N LEU A 155 5.58 18.73 -6.34
CA LEU A 155 4.31 18.00 -6.45
C LEU A 155 3.24 18.87 -7.11
N VAL A 156 2.74 18.41 -8.26
CA VAL A 156 1.62 19.02 -8.96
C VAL A 156 0.35 18.20 -8.70
N GLY A 157 -0.51 18.69 -7.81
CA GLY A 157 -1.81 18.08 -7.50
C GLY A 157 -2.06 17.89 -6.00
N MET A 158 -3.28 18.22 -5.56
CA MET A 158 -3.68 18.15 -4.14
C MET A 158 -3.67 16.72 -3.59
N SER A 159 -3.98 15.72 -4.43
CA SER A 159 -3.99 14.32 -4.02
C SER A 159 -2.61 13.83 -3.62
N LEU A 160 -1.54 14.16 -4.37
CA LEU A 160 -0.17 13.77 -4.03
C LEU A 160 0.23 14.28 -2.65
N ARG A 161 -0.04 15.56 -2.36
CA ARG A 161 0.19 16.17 -1.04
C ARG A 161 -0.62 15.47 0.05
N THR A 162 -1.91 15.21 -0.23
CA THR A 162 -2.81 14.55 0.73
C THR A 162 -2.33 13.16 1.13
N TYR A 163 -1.95 12.33 0.16
CA TYR A 163 -1.51 10.97 0.42
C TYR A 163 -0.13 10.96 1.09
N LEU A 164 0.79 11.83 0.66
CA LEU A 164 2.10 11.94 1.29
C LEU A 164 1.99 12.40 2.75
N ASP A 165 1.19 13.43 3.04
CA ASP A 165 0.97 13.91 4.40
C ASP A 165 0.36 12.85 5.30
N ALA A 166 -0.62 12.09 4.77
CA ALA A 166 -1.25 11.00 5.50
C ALA A 166 -0.24 9.89 5.82
N ALA A 167 0.56 9.49 4.83
CA ALA A 167 1.59 8.47 5.00
C ALA A 167 2.68 8.94 5.98
N TRP A 168 3.13 10.20 5.89
CA TRP A 168 4.13 10.77 6.80
C TRP A 168 3.65 10.76 8.25
N LYS A 169 2.40 11.20 8.50
CA LYS A 169 1.79 11.17 9.84
C LYS A 169 1.63 9.76 10.42
N ASP A 170 1.35 8.78 9.56
CA ASP A 170 1.25 7.37 9.95
C ASP A 170 2.62 6.66 10.01
N GLY A 171 3.74 7.37 9.78
CA GLY A 171 5.10 6.80 9.81
C GLY A 171 5.45 5.89 8.63
N LYS A 172 4.71 6.02 7.52
CA LYS A 172 4.84 5.23 6.28
C LYS A 172 5.37 6.04 5.10
N GLY A 173 5.51 7.35 5.25
CA GLY A 173 6.03 8.23 4.22
C GLY A 173 7.55 8.09 4.09
N SER A 174 8.04 7.93 2.87
CA SER A 174 9.48 7.89 2.57
C SER A 174 10.09 9.27 2.30
N ILE A 175 9.29 10.33 2.39
CA ILE A 175 9.67 11.70 2.08
C ILE A 175 9.09 12.60 3.17
N ASP A 176 9.93 13.43 3.77
CA ASP A 176 9.47 14.53 4.61
C ASP A 176 8.85 15.62 3.72
N PRO A 177 7.54 15.92 3.85
CA PRO A 177 6.87 16.92 3.04
C PRO A 177 7.53 18.31 3.09
N SER A 178 8.21 18.65 4.19
CA SER A 178 8.90 19.94 4.37
C SER A 178 10.12 20.12 3.46
N THR A 179 10.67 19.02 2.94
CA THR A 179 11.83 19.03 2.05
C THR A 179 11.49 19.30 0.59
N LEU A 180 10.19 19.34 0.26
CA LEU A 180 9.71 19.55 -1.09
C LEU A 180 9.64 21.05 -1.42
N VAL A 181 9.93 21.37 -2.68
CA VAL A 181 9.76 22.73 -3.18
C VAL A 181 8.26 22.99 -3.34
N LEU A 182 7.79 24.08 -2.72
CA LEU A 182 6.38 24.47 -2.67
C LEU A 182 5.81 24.89 -4.03
#